data_AF-A0ABD0N160-F1
#
_entry.id   AF-A0ABD0N160-F1
#
_cell.length_a   1.000
_cell.length_b   1.000
_cell.length_c   1.000
_cell.angle_alpha   90.00
_cell.angle_beta   90.00
_cell.angle_gamma   90.00
#
_symmetry.space_group_name_H-M   'P 1'
#
loop_
_entity.id
_entity.type
_entity.pdbx_description
1 polymer ?
#
loop_
_entity_poly.entity_id
_entity_poly.type
_entity_poly.pdbx_seq_one_letter_code
_entity_poly.pdbx_strand_id
1 'polypeptide(L)'
;GFLKSERVARMVQSGGCSASDFREVFKKNIERRVRSLPEIDGLSKETVLSSWITKYDAIYKGEEDQRRPQGRMPFSAVSELILSKEQLYEMFQQILGIKKFEHQLLYNALQ
;
A
#
# COMPACT_ATOMS: atom_id res chain seq x y z
N GLY A 1 -20.72 19.71 1.86
CA GLY A 1 -19.86 19.36 0.71
C GLY A 1 -20.31 18.05 0.10
N PHE A 2 -20.12 17.83 -1.21
CA PHE A 2 -20.66 16.66 -1.93
C PHE A 2 -20.37 15.32 -1.24
N LEU A 3 -19.12 15.08 -0.83
CA LEU A 3 -18.71 13.83 -0.17
C LEU A 3 -19.25 13.64 1.27
N LYS A 4 -19.82 14.68 1.89
CA LYS A 4 -20.46 14.60 3.22
C LYS A 4 -21.98 14.51 3.14
N SER A 5 -22.54 14.35 1.94
CA SER A 5 -23.99 14.33 1.72
C SER A 5 -24.58 12.97 2.02
N GLU A 6 -25.65 12.94 2.81
CA GLU A 6 -26.43 11.73 3.10
C GLU A 6 -26.94 11.03 1.84
N ARG A 7 -27.23 11.81 0.78
CA ARG A 7 -27.62 11.25 -0.52
C ARG A 7 -26.49 10.47 -1.17
N VAL A 8 -25.24 10.94 -1.05
CA VAL A 8 -24.08 10.25 -1.60
C VAL A 8 -23.79 8.99 -0.78
N ALA A 9 -23.90 9.05 0.54
CA ALA A 9 -23.78 7.88 1.40
C ALA A 9 -24.80 6.79 1.04
N ARG A 10 -26.09 7.16 0.90
CA ARG A 10 -27.14 6.21 0.49
C ARG A 10 -26.92 5.63 -0.90
N MET A 11 -26.49 6.45 -1.86
CA MET A 11 -26.19 6.00 -3.23
C MET A 11 -25.05 4.97 -3.27
N VAL A 12 -24.03 5.13 -2.41
CA VAL A 12 -22.93 4.16 -2.27
C VAL A 12 -23.43 2.87 -1.62
N GLN A 13 -24.16 2.99 -0.51
CA GLN A 13 -24.69 1.83 0.23
C GLN A 13 -25.65 0.99 -0.61
N SER A 14 -26.43 1.62 -1.49
CA SER A 14 -27.31 0.92 -2.42
C SER A 14 -26.61 0.33 -3.65
N GLY A 15 -25.27 0.44 -3.75
CA GLY A 15 -24.49 -0.05 -4.89
C GLY A 15 -24.67 0.76 -6.17
N GLY A 16 -25.18 1.99 -6.08
CA GLY A 16 -25.48 2.85 -7.24
C GLY A 16 -24.26 3.48 -7.91
N CYS A 17 -23.04 3.16 -7.46
CA CYS A 17 -21.78 3.65 -8.01
C CYS A 17 -20.70 2.58 -7.95
N SER A 18 -19.89 2.53 -9.00
CA SER A 18 -18.69 1.72 -9.10
C SER A 18 -17.44 2.46 -8.61
N ALA A 19 -16.35 1.72 -8.46
CA ALA A 19 -15.01 2.28 -8.24
C ALA A 19 -14.60 3.31 -9.29
N SER A 20 -14.97 3.05 -10.56
CA SER A 20 -14.66 3.90 -11.70
C SER A 20 -15.39 5.24 -11.60
N ASP A 21 -16.64 5.23 -11.14
CA ASP A 21 -17.43 6.46 -10.97
C ASP A 21 -16.77 7.40 -9.96
N PHE A 22 -16.27 6.87 -8.84
CA PHE A 22 -15.55 7.67 -7.86
C PHE A 22 -14.20 8.17 -8.35
N ARG A 23 -13.49 7.37 -9.14
CA ARG A 23 -12.25 7.80 -9.80
C ARG A 23 -12.47 8.99 -10.72
N GLU A 24 -13.55 8.97 -11.51
CA GLU A 24 -13.90 10.09 -12.39
C GLU A 24 -14.39 11.32 -11.63
N VAL A 25 -15.13 11.14 -10.53
CA VAL A 25 -15.49 12.25 -9.63
C VAL A 25 -14.23 12.90 -9.06
N PHE A 26 -13.27 12.11 -8.59
CA PHE A 26 -11.99 12.61 -8.09
C PHE A 26 -11.21 13.35 -9.18
N LYS A 27 -11.09 12.77 -10.38
CA LYS A 27 -10.42 13.38 -11.53
C LYS A 27 -10.99 14.76 -11.85
N LYS A 28 -12.30 14.88 -12.04
CA LYS A 28 -12.98 16.16 -12.33
C LYS A 28 -12.76 17.20 -11.22
N ASN A 29 -12.68 16.74 -9.98
CA ASN A 29 -12.46 17.59 -8.82
C ASN A 29 -11.02 18.14 -8.78
N ILE A 30 -10.03 17.31 -9.10
CA ILE A 30 -8.62 17.72 -9.21
C ILE A 30 -8.40 18.60 -10.44
N GLU A 31 -8.95 18.28 -11.61
CA GLU A 31 -8.86 19.11 -12.82
C GLU A 31 -9.31 20.56 -12.58
N ARG A 32 -10.38 20.75 -11.77
CA ARG A 32 -10.83 22.10 -11.39
C ARG A 32 -9.79 22.83 -10.54
N ARG A 33 -9.17 22.13 -9.58
CA ARG A 33 -8.13 22.72 -8.72
C ARG A 33 -6.83 23.00 -9.46
N VAL A 34 -6.41 22.07 -10.32
CA VAL A 34 -5.17 22.18 -11.10
C VAL A 34 -5.22 23.39 -12.04
N ARG A 35 -6.39 23.67 -12.63
CA ARG A 35 -6.61 24.88 -13.44
C ARG A 35 -6.40 26.18 -12.67
N SER A 36 -6.70 26.20 -11.37
CA SER A 36 -6.48 27.38 -10.51
C SER A 36 -5.08 27.47 -9.91
N LEU A 37 -4.23 26.45 -10.07
CA LEU A 37 -2.85 26.51 -9.56
C LEU A 37 -2.03 27.54 -10.36
N PRO A 38 -1.04 28.19 -9.74
CA PRO A 38 -0.06 28.98 -10.48
C PRO A 38 0.70 28.11 -11.49
N GLU A 39 1.31 28.76 -12.48
CA GLU A 39 2.27 28.10 -13.35
C GLU A 39 3.56 27.82 -12.58
N ILE A 40 4.15 26.65 -12.82
CA ILE A 40 5.38 26.20 -12.20
C ILE A 40 6.27 25.77 -13.36
N ASP A 41 7.48 26.34 -13.42
CA ASP A 41 8.41 26.05 -14.50
C ASP A 41 8.74 24.55 -14.54
N GLY A 42 8.73 23.97 -15.73
CA GLY A 42 8.93 22.53 -15.94
C GLY A 42 7.81 21.60 -15.43
N LEU A 43 6.67 22.11 -14.95
CA LEU A 43 5.56 21.28 -14.44
C LEU A 43 4.23 21.57 -15.14
N SER A 44 3.82 20.65 -16.01
CA SER A 44 2.53 20.77 -16.70
C SER A 44 1.35 20.40 -15.79
N LYS A 45 0.21 21.03 -16.05
CA LYS A 45 -1.08 20.71 -15.40
C LYS A 45 -1.47 19.25 -15.60
N GLU A 46 -1.18 18.69 -16.78
CA GLU A 46 -1.44 17.29 -17.11
C GLU A 46 -0.61 16.34 -16.25
N THR A 47 0.68 16.65 -16.05
CA THR A 47 1.56 15.87 -15.17
C THR A 47 1.02 15.87 -13.74
N VAL A 48 0.62 17.04 -13.23
CA VAL A 48 0.03 17.15 -11.88
C VAL A 48 -1.24 16.31 -11.77
N LEU A 49 -2.14 16.40 -12.76
CA LEU A 49 -3.36 15.61 -12.79
C LEU A 49 -3.06 14.11 -12.80
N SER A 50 -2.15 13.67 -13.66
CA SER A 50 -1.73 12.27 -13.77
C SER A 50 -1.14 11.75 -12.45
N SER A 51 -0.27 12.53 -11.79
CA SER A 51 0.29 12.16 -10.48
C SER A 51 -0.79 12.00 -9.40
N TRP A 52 -1.81 12.87 -9.39
CA TRP A 52 -2.92 12.75 -8.44
C TRP A 52 -3.79 11.51 -8.69
N ILE A 53 -4.01 11.16 -9.97
CA ILE A 53 -4.75 9.96 -10.34
C ILE A 53 -3.98 8.69 -9.95
N THR A 54 -2.67 8.64 -10.21
CA THR A 54 -1.82 7.54 -9.76
C THR A 54 -1.86 7.39 -8.24
N LYS A 55 -1.81 8.51 -7.50
CA LYS A 55 -1.91 8.50 -6.04
C LYS A 55 -3.29 8.01 -5.56
N TYR A 56 -4.37 8.43 -6.22
CA TYR A 56 -5.71 7.92 -5.93
C TYR A 56 -5.78 6.41 -6.13
N ASP A 57 -5.27 5.90 -7.27
CA ASP A 57 -5.29 4.48 -7.59
C ASP A 57 -4.47 3.67 -6.56
N ALA A 58 -3.32 4.18 -6.10
CA ALA A 58 -2.53 3.55 -5.05
C ALA A 58 -3.26 3.47 -3.69
N ILE A 59 -3.92 4.57 -3.28
CA ILE A 59 -4.73 4.61 -2.06
C ILE A 59 -5.93 3.66 -2.18
N TYR A 60 -6.64 3.72 -3.30
CA TYR A 60 -7.86 2.94 -3.55
C TYR A 60 -7.58 1.43 -3.59
N LYS A 61 -6.46 1.03 -4.21
CA LYS A 61 -6.01 -0.38 -4.25
C LYS A 61 -5.45 -0.85 -2.91
N GLY A 62 -5.28 0.05 -1.93
CA GLY A 62 -4.72 -0.29 -0.64
C GLY A 62 -3.25 -0.66 -0.72
N GLU A 63 -2.45 0.05 -1.53
CA GLU A 63 -0.98 -0.08 -1.53
C GLU A 63 -0.34 0.50 -0.24
N GLU A 64 -1.04 0.37 0.89
CA GLU A 64 -0.56 0.71 2.22
C GLU A 64 0.05 -0.52 2.91
N ASP A 65 0.82 -1.34 2.18
CA ASP A 65 1.69 -2.31 2.84
C ASP A 65 2.94 -2.76 2.05
N GLN A 66 3.77 -1.82 1.62
CA GLN A 66 5.22 -2.13 1.45
C GLN A 66 5.94 -2.30 2.82
N ARG A 67 5.20 -2.38 3.95
CA ARG A 67 5.69 -2.74 5.28
C ARG A 67 5.27 -4.14 5.75
N ARG A 68 4.60 -4.92 4.90
CA ARG A 68 4.28 -6.32 5.17
C ARG A 68 5.28 -7.09 4.34
N PRO A 69 6.29 -7.72 4.96
CA PRO A 69 7.10 -8.67 4.22
C PRO A 69 6.13 -9.70 3.62
N GLN A 70 6.13 -9.77 2.28
CA GLN A 70 5.53 -10.85 1.52
C GLN A 70 5.95 -12.18 2.16
N GLY A 71 4.99 -13.02 2.54
CA GLY A 71 5.25 -14.36 3.06
C GLY A 71 5.16 -14.52 4.58
N ARG A 72 4.13 -13.98 5.23
CA ARG A 72 3.78 -14.43 6.58
C ARG A 72 2.87 -15.65 6.50
N MET A 73 3.45 -16.85 6.58
CA MET A 73 2.75 -17.98 7.19
C MET A 73 2.32 -17.53 8.60
N PRO A 74 1.06 -17.69 9.01
CA PRO A 74 0.64 -17.31 10.35
C PRO A 74 1.41 -18.15 11.38
N PHE A 75 2.24 -17.49 12.21
CA PHE A 75 3.04 -18.14 13.27
C PHE A 75 2.20 -19.02 14.21
N SER A 76 0.90 -18.72 14.35
CA SER A 76 -0.07 -19.54 15.09
C SER A 76 -0.19 -20.97 14.57
N ALA A 77 0.06 -21.20 13.27
CA ALA A 77 0.01 -22.53 12.67
C ALA A 77 1.34 -23.28 12.84
N VAL A 78 2.41 -22.64 13.33
CA VAL A 78 3.77 -23.20 13.41
C VAL A 78 4.04 -23.86 14.77
N SER A 79 3.35 -23.42 15.84
CA SER A 79 3.55 -23.94 17.21
C SER A 79 3.14 -25.42 17.40
N GLU A 80 2.34 -25.98 16.49
CA GLU A 80 1.89 -27.39 16.57
C GLU A 80 2.69 -28.35 15.68
N LEU A 81 3.63 -27.86 14.87
CA LEU A 81 4.49 -28.71 14.03
C LEU A 81 5.86 -28.95 14.67
N ILE A 82 6.32 -30.20 14.59
CA ILE A 82 7.73 -30.52 14.78
C ILE A 82 8.48 -30.03 13.53
N LEU A 83 9.19 -28.92 13.68
CA LEU A 83 9.98 -28.32 12.60
C LEU A 83 11.34 -28.99 12.46
N SER A 84 11.83 -29.10 11.22
CA SER A 84 13.21 -29.49 10.96
C SER A 84 14.18 -28.38 11.39
N LYS A 85 15.47 -28.74 11.54
CA LYS A 85 16.54 -27.78 11.86
C LYS A 85 16.60 -26.62 10.86
N GLU A 86 16.36 -26.90 9.58
CA GLU A 86 16.36 -25.91 8.51
C GLU A 86 15.14 -24.98 8.60
N GLN A 87 13.96 -25.53 8.92
CA GLN A 87 12.74 -24.73 9.09
C GLN A 87 12.80 -23.82 10.31
N LEU A 88 13.38 -24.30 11.43
CA LEU A 88 13.65 -23.46 12.60
C LEU A 88 14.63 -22.33 12.26
N TYR A 89 15.67 -22.64 11.49
CA TYR A 89 16.67 -21.65 11.08
C TYR A 89 16.05 -20.50 10.28
N GLU A 90 15.24 -20.81 9.25
CA GLU A 90 14.53 -19.80 8.46
C GLU A 90 13.53 -19.01 9.33
N MET A 91 12.80 -19.68 10.23
CA MET A 91 11.86 -19.03 11.15
C MET A 91 12.56 -18.02 12.06
N PHE A 92 13.71 -18.39 12.66
CA PHE A 92 14.47 -17.49 13.52
C PHE A 92 15.08 -16.32 12.75
N GLN A 93 15.59 -16.54 11.54
CA GLN A 93 16.05 -15.46 10.67
C GLN A 93 14.94 -14.46 10.36
N GLN A 94 13.73 -14.97 10.09
CA GLN A 94 12.56 -14.15 9.84
C GLN A 94 12.10 -13.37 11.08
N ILE A 95 12.12 -13.97 12.28
CA ILE A 95 11.80 -13.28 13.55
C ILE A 95 12.82 -12.18 13.84
N LEU A 96 14.11 -12.48 13.68
CA LEU A 96 15.20 -11.57 14.01
C LEU A 96 15.47 -10.53 12.91
N GLY A 97 14.92 -10.73 11.71
CA GLY A 97 15.15 -9.86 10.55
C GLY A 97 16.57 -9.95 9.97
N ILE A 98 17.31 -11.02 10.30
CA ILE A 98 18.73 -11.18 9.95
C ILE A 98 18.84 -12.00 8.67
N LYS A 99 19.50 -11.47 7.64
CA LYS A 99 19.76 -12.22 6.41
C LYS A 99 20.86 -13.26 6.63
N LYS A 100 20.82 -14.38 5.89
CA LYS A 100 21.82 -15.47 5.96
C LYS A 100 23.28 -15.00 5.91
N PHE A 101 23.57 -13.97 5.11
CA PHE A 101 24.88 -13.35 5.04
C PHE A 101 25.27 -12.61 6.32
N GLU A 102 24.36 -11.84 6.91
CA GLU A 102 24.59 -11.09 8.15
C GLU A 102 24.77 -12.04 9.34
N HIS A 103 24.01 -13.14 9.39
CA HIS A 103 24.20 -14.18 10.39
C HIS A 103 25.58 -14.85 10.27
N GLN A 104 26.04 -15.15 9.05
CA GLN A 104 27.37 -15.72 8.84
C GLN A 104 28.48 -14.76 9.31
N LEU A 105 28.30 -13.46 9.09
CA LEU A 105 29.22 -12.43 9.56
C LEU A 105 29.25 -12.36 11.09
N LEU A 106 28.09 -12.41 11.75
CA LEU A 106 27.98 -12.45 13.21
C LEU A 106 28.60 -13.72 13.80
N TYR A 107 28.33 -14.89 13.22
CA TYR A 107 28.90 -16.16 13.66
C TYR A 107 30.44 -16.14 13.59
N ASN A 108 31.00 -15.65 12.48
CA ASN A 108 32.45 -15.55 12.30
C ASN A 108 33.09 -14.51 13.22
N ALA A 109 32.36 -13.46 13.63
CA ALA A 109 32.83 -12.45 14.55
C ALA A 109 32.81 -12.90 16.03
N LEU A 110 32.10 -13.99 16.33
CA LEU A 110 31.97 -14.57 17.67
C LEU A 110 32.82 -15.84 17.87
N GLN A 111 33.59 -16.27 16.86
CA GLN A 111 34.65 -17.28 16.98
C GLN A 111 35.99 -16.63 17.37
#